data_AF-A0A4Q2KXB3-F1
#
_entry.id   AF-A0A4Q2KXB3-F1
#
_cell.length_a   1.000
_cell.length_b   1.000
_cell.length_c   1.000
_cell.angle_alpha   90.00
_cell.angle_beta   90.00
_cell.angle_gamma   90.00
#
_symmetry.space_group_name_H-M   'P 1'
#
loop_
_entity.id
_entity.type
_entity.pdbx_description
1 polymer ?
#
loop_
_entity_poly.entity_id
_entity_poly.type
_entity_poly.pdbx_seq_one_letter_code
_entity_poly.pdbx_strand_id
1 'polypeptide(L)'
;MNGPIDEDAAPGNGSADRAADLDDEARVRKREQKREQNRRYRARHPEEHAAGRRQWIEANRDRVRETNRRWRAEHLDRALELNRDSMRRSTARKRRDAELRARGRERAKRWREAHPERVREYQKGWVQENREKVREYYNRYYATHRDEVNARAAARRDADPERTKQAHKEWAQRNKDRRAELQRERRSDPEVYRAELDANAAARRLKRRLEHAGLPPKRLHPITAAERRAHEREAAAYFGEPDLSEHVRQFSVFAATLTEQMLERGERMREFAEAYVAMRERMGLPAVNVEQIMYARAVEIVTDRVRRIDLLTSRDVAAAVRSTDAVVRQEERSHQYEQLVKALVALVESHAERLSEEAALENRVRHIRGRPVGSLESLVLLLATNEVVQEVPTSHLSVQDAQRAAREAKLRILIAHEPSTFSSSDSAYHRPLT
;
A
#
# COMPACT_ATOMS: atom_id res chain seq x y z
N MET A 1 -5.96 67.64 -97.05
CA MET A 1 -5.35 68.02 -95.76
C MET A 1 -4.18 67.06 -95.56
N ASN A 2 -2.98 67.33 -96.09
CA ASN A 2 -1.93 68.24 -95.60
C ASN A 2 -1.46 67.97 -94.16
N GLY A 3 -0.41 67.14 -94.07
CA GLY A 3 0.71 67.21 -93.11
C GLY A 3 0.61 66.41 -91.80
N PRO A 4 1.74 66.05 -91.15
CA PRO A 4 3.13 66.38 -91.50
C PRO A 4 4.04 65.15 -91.75
N ILE A 5 5.07 65.45 -92.53
CA ILE A 5 6.21 64.63 -92.90
C ILE A 5 7.25 64.79 -91.78
N ASP A 6 7.70 63.68 -91.18
CA ASP A 6 8.90 63.67 -90.35
C ASP A 6 10.13 63.47 -91.25
N GLU A 7 10.74 64.59 -91.62
CA GLU A 7 12.13 64.68 -92.03
C GLU A 7 13.00 64.56 -90.78
N ASP A 8 13.74 63.46 -90.64
CA ASP A 8 15.05 63.40 -89.95
C ASP A 8 15.61 61.97 -90.02
N ALA A 9 16.02 61.54 -91.23
CA ALA A 9 16.81 60.33 -91.44
C ALA A 9 18.28 60.71 -91.64
N ALA A 10 19.02 60.82 -90.52
CA ALA A 10 20.47 60.95 -90.54
C ALA A 10 21.13 59.64 -91.02
N PRO A 11 22.16 59.70 -91.90
CA PRO A 11 22.80 58.52 -92.45
C PRO A 11 23.58 57.75 -91.37
N GLY A 12 23.30 56.45 -91.28
CA GLY A 12 23.85 55.53 -90.30
C GLY A 12 25.36 55.36 -90.38
N ASN A 13 26.03 55.65 -89.26
CA ASN A 13 27.41 55.24 -88.98
C ASN A 13 27.44 53.76 -88.50
N GLY A 14 26.80 52.88 -89.27
CA GLY A 14 26.34 51.56 -88.81
C GLY A 14 27.37 50.43 -88.76
N SER A 15 28.67 50.70 -88.89
CA SER A 15 29.72 49.65 -88.90
C SER A 15 30.68 49.69 -87.71
N ALA A 16 30.75 50.79 -86.94
CA ALA A 16 31.61 50.89 -85.75
C ALA A 16 30.87 50.47 -84.46
N ASP A 17 29.59 50.82 -84.32
CA ASP A 17 28.81 50.55 -83.09
C ASP A 17 28.46 49.06 -82.92
N ARG A 18 28.23 48.31 -84.00
CA ARG A 18 28.00 46.84 -83.90
C ARG A 18 29.24 46.08 -83.46
N ALA A 19 30.45 46.60 -83.72
CA ALA A 19 31.68 45.97 -83.26
C ALA A 19 31.92 46.21 -81.75
N ALA A 20 31.48 47.35 -81.22
CA ALA A 20 31.56 47.68 -79.78
C ALA A 20 30.55 46.87 -78.94
N ASP A 21 29.30 46.71 -79.40
CA ASP A 21 28.28 45.91 -78.71
C ASP A 21 28.64 44.41 -78.66
N LEU A 22 29.23 43.88 -79.73
CA LEU A 22 29.72 42.50 -79.76
C LEU A 22 30.91 42.27 -78.81
N ASP A 23 31.77 43.26 -78.61
CA ASP A 23 32.87 43.20 -77.63
C ASP A 23 32.35 43.28 -76.19
N ASP A 24 31.33 44.11 -75.92
CA ASP A 24 30.70 44.18 -74.60
C ASP A 24 29.89 42.92 -74.25
N GLU A 25 29.17 42.34 -75.20
CA GLU A 25 28.55 41.02 -75.02
C GLU A 25 29.58 39.92 -74.79
N ALA A 26 30.69 39.92 -75.53
CA ALA A 26 31.78 38.97 -75.31
C ALA A 26 32.41 39.14 -73.91
N ARG A 27 32.56 40.39 -73.43
CA ARG A 27 33.01 40.70 -72.06
C ARG A 27 32.02 40.21 -71.01
N VAL A 28 30.71 40.36 -71.21
CA VAL A 28 29.66 39.85 -70.30
C VAL A 28 29.67 38.32 -70.26
N ARG A 29 29.70 37.65 -71.42
CA ARG A 29 29.77 36.18 -71.49
C ARG A 29 31.03 35.64 -70.81
N LYS A 30 32.19 36.27 -71.04
CA LYS A 30 33.46 35.90 -70.38
C LYS A 30 33.38 36.09 -68.86
N ARG A 31 32.72 37.16 -68.38
CA ARG A 31 32.47 37.39 -66.95
C ARG A 31 31.53 36.34 -66.36
N GLU A 32 30.46 35.97 -67.05
CA GLU A 32 29.52 34.94 -66.61
C GLU A 32 30.16 33.55 -66.58
N GLN A 33 30.91 33.19 -67.62
CA GLN A 33 31.67 31.94 -67.64
C GLN A 33 32.66 31.88 -66.47
N LYS A 34 33.37 32.97 -66.19
CA LYS A 34 34.27 33.06 -65.03
C LYS A 34 33.51 32.94 -63.70
N ARG A 35 32.33 33.58 -63.56
CA ARG A 35 31.48 33.46 -62.36
C ARG A 35 30.99 32.03 -62.18
N GLU A 36 30.60 31.36 -63.26
CA GLU A 36 30.12 29.99 -63.24
C GLU A 36 31.25 29.00 -62.90
N GLN A 37 32.43 29.18 -63.49
CA GLN A 37 33.64 28.44 -63.10
C GLN A 37 33.96 28.63 -61.61
N ASN A 38 33.90 29.87 -61.10
CA ASN A 38 34.08 30.15 -59.67
C ASN A 38 32.99 29.54 -58.79
N ARG A 39 31.72 29.50 -59.23
CA ARG A 39 30.63 28.81 -58.52
C ARG A 39 30.89 27.32 -58.42
N ARG A 40 31.27 26.70 -59.54
CA ARG A 40 31.62 25.27 -59.60
C ARG A 40 32.84 24.95 -58.76
N TYR A 41 33.86 25.80 -58.79
CA TYR A 41 35.05 25.66 -57.95
C TYR A 41 34.69 25.74 -56.45
N ARG A 42 33.88 26.71 -56.02
CA ARG A 42 33.40 26.82 -54.63
C ARG A 42 32.55 25.63 -54.17
N ALA A 43 31.72 25.08 -55.07
CA ALA A 43 30.91 23.90 -54.76
C ALA A 43 31.75 22.63 -54.62
N ARG A 44 32.87 22.52 -55.39
CA ARG A 44 33.80 21.38 -55.34
C ARG A 44 34.83 21.48 -54.21
N HIS A 45 35.20 22.70 -53.81
CA HIS A 45 36.20 22.97 -52.76
C HIS A 45 35.61 23.87 -51.65
N PRO A 46 34.53 23.43 -50.97
CA PRO A 46 33.88 24.24 -49.94
C PRO A 46 34.80 24.49 -48.74
N GLU A 47 35.61 23.51 -48.36
CA GLU A 47 36.52 23.58 -47.22
C GLU A 47 37.75 24.47 -47.49
N GLU A 48 38.40 24.33 -48.65
CA GLU A 48 39.54 25.18 -49.04
C GLU A 48 39.13 26.65 -49.17
N HIS A 49 37.96 26.93 -49.76
CA HIS A 49 37.44 28.29 -49.87
C HIS A 49 37.06 28.86 -48.49
N ALA A 50 36.50 28.05 -47.59
CA ALA A 50 36.23 28.45 -46.23
C ALA A 50 37.53 28.71 -45.44
N ALA A 51 38.56 27.87 -45.60
CA ALA A 51 39.86 28.00 -44.96
C ALA A 51 40.60 29.25 -45.45
N GLY A 52 40.68 29.48 -46.76
CA GLY A 52 41.27 30.69 -47.33
C GLY A 52 40.54 31.96 -46.91
N ARG A 53 39.20 31.91 -46.80
CA ARG A 53 38.40 33.02 -46.25
C ARG A 53 38.71 33.27 -44.76
N ARG A 54 38.88 32.23 -43.95
CA ARG A 54 39.26 32.35 -42.54
C ARG A 54 40.64 33.00 -42.40
N GLN A 55 41.63 32.49 -43.13
CA GLN A 55 43.00 33.04 -43.15
C GLN A 55 43.03 34.51 -43.60
N TRP A 56 42.25 34.86 -44.63
CA TRP A 56 42.15 36.25 -45.07
C TRP A 56 41.48 37.16 -44.02
N ILE A 57 40.40 36.70 -43.37
CA ILE A 57 39.72 37.45 -42.30
C ILE A 57 40.65 37.63 -41.10
N GLU A 58 41.45 36.61 -40.76
CA GLU A 58 42.39 36.65 -39.66
C GLU A 58 43.53 37.65 -39.93
N ALA A 59 44.14 37.58 -41.13
CA ALA A 59 45.18 38.51 -41.56
C ALA A 59 44.67 39.95 -41.75
N ASN A 60 43.37 40.15 -42.05
CA ASN A 60 42.77 41.46 -42.28
C ASN A 60 41.76 41.86 -41.21
N ARG A 61 41.87 41.28 -40.00
CA ARG A 61 40.86 41.40 -38.94
C ARG A 61 40.54 42.86 -38.60
N ASP A 62 41.57 43.68 -38.46
CA ASP A 62 41.41 45.09 -38.07
C ASP A 62 40.93 45.96 -39.24
N ARG A 63 41.36 45.67 -40.47
CA ARG A 63 40.81 46.31 -41.67
C ARG A 63 39.32 46.00 -41.85
N VAL A 64 38.89 44.76 -41.63
CA VAL A 64 37.49 44.35 -41.69
C VAL A 64 36.68 45.01 -40.58
N ARG A 65 37.22 45.09 -39.36
CA ARG A 65 36.58 45.80 -38.24
C ARG A 65 36.37 47.27 -38.54
N GLU A 66 37.40 47.97 -39.02
CA GLU A 66 37.33 49.40 -39.33
C GLU A 66 36.40 49.67 -40.51
N THR A 67 36.46 48.86 -41.57
CA THR A 67 35.52 48.95 -42.70
C THR A 67 34.07 48.71 -42.25
N ASN A 68 33.84 47.70 -41.40
CA ASN A 68 32.51 47.46 -40.82
C ASN A 68 32.08 48.58 -39.86
N ARG A 69 33.01 49.22 -39.14
CA ARG A 69 32.73 50.36 -38.26
C ARG A 69 32.25 51.56 -39.08
N ARG A 70 32.97 51.90 -40.16
CA ARG A 70 32.58 52.97 -41.10
C ARG A 70 31.26 52.67 -41.79
N TRP A 71 31.11 51.45 -42.31
CA TRP A 71 29.86 51.03 -42.95
C TRP A 71 28.67 51.08 -41.99
N ARG A 72 28.85 50.67 -40.73
CA ARG A 72 27.81 50.83 -39.70
C ARG A 72 27.57 52.31 -39.41
N ALA A 73 28.59 53.14 -39.23
CA ALA A 73 28.39 54.57 -38.99
C ALA A 73 27.63 55.27 -40.13
N GLU A 74 27.91 54.90 -41.39
CA GLU A 74 27.31 55.50 -42.58
C GLU A 74 25.94 54.91 -42.95
N HIS A 75 25.64 53.66 -42.56
CA HIS A 75 24.45 52.94 -43.03
C HIS A 75 23.60 52.27 -41.93
N LEU A 76 23.86 52.57 -40.65
CA LEU A 76 23.09 52.01 -39.54
C LEU A 76 21.59 52.31 -39.70
N ASP A 77 21.23 53.55 -39.98
CA ASP A 77 19.83 53.97 -40.09
C ASP A 77 19.11 53.26 -41.23
N ARG A 78 19.74 53.18 -42.41
CA ARG A 78 19.20 52.46 -43.57
C ARG A 78 19.08 50.95 -43.32
N ALA A 79 20.02 50.35 -42.60
CA ALA A 79 19.97 48.93 -42.23
C ALA A 79 18.85 48.64 -41.21
N LEU A 80 18.67 49.52 -40.22
CA LEU A 80 17.58 49.42 -39.25
C LEU A 80 16.21 49.60 -39.92
N GLU A 81 16.08 50.52 -40.87
CA GLU A 81 14.87 50.72 -41.65
C GLU A 81 14.52 49.48 -42.49
N LEU A 82 15.48 48.93 -43.25
CA LEU A 82 15.30 47.69 -44.01
C LEU A 82 14.95 46.49 -43.11
N ASN A 83 15.53 46.42 -41.91
CA ASN A 83 15.21 45.37 -40.94
C ASN A 83 13.77 45.52 -40.41
N ARG A 84 13.38 46.75 -40.02
CA ARG A 84 12.00 47.07 -39.59
C ARG A 84 11.00 46.71 -40.68
N ASP A 85 11.29 47.05 -41.94
CA ASP A 85 10.47 46.71 -43.09
C ASP A 85 10.41 45.20 -43.36
N SER A 86 11.53 44.50 -43.25
CA SER A 86 11.58 43.04 -43.38
C SER A 86 10.73 42.36 -42.30
N MET A 87 10.82 42.83 -41.05
CA MET A 87 10.00 42.36 -39.94
C MET A 87 8.51 42.65 -40.15
N ARG A 88 8.15 43.84 -40.65
CA ARG A 88 6.77 44.18 -41.05
C ARG A 88 6.24 43.24 -42.15
N ARG A 89 7.03 42.97 -43.19
CA ARG A 89 6.64 42.04 -44.27
C ARG A 89 6.52 40.60 -43.77
N SER A 90 7.42 40.16 -42.90
CA SER A 90 7.41 38.81 -42.32
C SER A 90 6.19 38.59 -41.41
N THR A 91 5.91 39.56 -40.53
CA THR A 91 4.71 39.53 -39.67
C THR A 91 3.42 39.58 -40.49
N ALA A 92 3.36 40.40 -41.55
CA ALA A 92 2.23 40.43 -42.47
C ALA A 92 2.01 39.10 -43.21
N ARG A 93 3.08 38.40 -43.62
CA ARG A 93 2.97 37.03 -44.18
C ARG A 93 2.42 36.04 -43.16
N LYS A 94 2.99 36.00 -41.95
CA LYS A 94 2.51 35.12 -40.87
C LYS A 94 1.05 35.37 -40.54
N ARG A 95 0.63 36.64 -40.49
CA ARG A 95 -0.77 37.01 -40.25
C ARG A 95 -1.68 36.51 -41.37
N ARG A 96 -1.34 36.76 -42.64
CA ARG A 96 -2.11 36.24 -43.79
C ARG A 96 -2.22 34.72 -43.76
N ASP A 97 -1.13 34.01 -43.48
CA ASP A 97 -1.14 32.55 -43.40
C ASP A 97 -1.98 32.05 -42.22
N ALA A 98 -1.95 32.74 -41.08
CA ALA A 98 -2.78 32.42 -39.92
C ALA A 98 -4.27 32.64 -40.23
N GLU A 99 -4.61 33.73 -40.89
CA GLU A 99 -5.98 34.04 -41.34
C GLU A 99 -6.48 33.01 -42.37
N LEU A 100 -5.64 32.61 -43.34
CA LEU A 100 -5.97 31.55 -44.29
C LEU A 100 -6.22 30.20 -43.60
N ARG A 101 -5.36 29.82 -42.64
CA ARG A 101 -5.56 28.61 -41.83
C ARG A 101 -6.82 28.69 -40.97
N ALA A 102 -7.12 29.85 -40.38
CA ALA A 102 -8.34 30.06 -39.60
C ALA A 102 -9.58 29.90 -40.47
N ARG A 103 -9.64 30.54 -41.65
CA ARG A 103 -10.72 30.35 -42.62
C ARG A 103 -10.84 28.89 -43.07
N GLY A 104 -9.71 28.19 -43.25
CA GLY A 104 -9.70 26.75 -43.54
C GLY A 104 -10.32 25.91 -42.43
N ARG A 105 -9.98 26.19 -41.16
CA ARG A 105 -10.58 25.51 -39.99
C ARG A 105 -12.07 25.76 -39.88
N GLU A 106 -12.53 26.99 -40.11
CA GLU A 106 -13.95 27.34 -40.09
C GLU A 106 -14.73 26.62 -41.19
N ARG A 107 -14.20 26.55 -42.42
CA ARG A 107 -14.82 25.76 -43.49
C ARG A 107 -14.88 24.28 -43.15
N ALA A 108 -13.80 23.71 -42.62
CA ALA A 108 -13.77 22.31 -42.21
C ALA A 108 -14.71 22.01 -41.03
N LYS A 109 -14.87 22.96 -40.09
CA LYS A 109 -15.84 22.87 -38.99
C LYS A 109 -17.27 22.84 -39.54
N ARG A 110 -17.64 23.82 -40.38
CA ARG A 110 -18.95 23.89 -41.04
C ARG A 110 -19.25 22.64 -41.87
N TRP A 111 -18.25 22.11 -42.58
CA TRP A 111 -18.41 20.88 -43.35
C TRP A 111 -18.70 19.67 -42.46
N ARG A 112 -17.99 19.53 -41.32
CA ARG A 112 -18.22 18.44 -40.35
C ARG A 112 -19.60 18.54 -39.69
N GLU A 113 -20.05 19.75 -39.37
CA GLU A 113 -21.39 20.01 -38.81
C GLU A 113 -22.50 19.70 -39.82
N ALA A 114 -22.30 20.06 -41.10
CA ALA A 114 -23.26 19.78 -42.17
C ALA A 114 -23.27 18.31 -42.63
N HIS A 115 -22.20 17.54 -42.40
CA HIS A 115 -22.07 16.14 -42.87
C HIS A 115 -21.63 15.18 -41.75
N PRO A 116 -22.40 15.03 -40.66
CA PRO A 116 -22.01 14.20 -39.53
C PRO A 116 -21.86 12.71 -39.89
N GLU A 117 -22.70 12.18 -40.78
CA GLU A 117 -22.65 10.77 -41.18
C GLU A 117 -21.39 10.43 -42.00
N ARG A 118 -21.00 11.30 -42.95
CA ARG A 118 -19.77 11.11 -43.73
C ARG A 118 -18.52 11.18 -42.87
N VAL A 119 -18.51 12.02 -41.83
CA VAL A 119 -17.41 12.07 -40.86
C VAL A 119 -17.34 10.76 -40.07
N ARG A 120 -18.48 10.21 -39.64
CA ARG A 120 -18.53 8.94 -38.92
C ARG A 120 -18.07 7.78 -39.80
N GLU A 121 -18.48 7.73 -41.06
CA GLU A 121 -18.06 6.70 -42.02
C GLU A 121 -16.56 6.77 -42.28
N TYR A 122 -16.03 7.97 -42.56
CA TYR A 122 -14.60 8.19 -42.74
C TYR A 122 -13.81 7.79 -41.48
N GLN A 123 -14.29 8.18 -40.30
CA GLN A 123 -13.66 7.83 -39.04
C GLN A 123 -13.69 6.31 -38.78
N LYS A 124 -14.81 5.64 -39.08
CA LYS A 124 -14.93 4.17 -38.96
C LYS A 124 -13.95 3.47 -39.89
N GLY A 125 -13.90 3.87 -41.17
CA GLY A 125 -12.95 3.33 -42.15
C GLY A 125 -11.50 3.53 -41.70
N TRP A 126 -11.15 4.75 -41.28
CA TRP A 126 -9.81 5.06 -40.80
C TRP A 126 -9.41 4.24 -39.56
N VAL A 127 -10.33 4.06 -38.60
CA VAL A 127 -10.08 3.24 -37.40
C VAL A 127 -9.94 1.76 -37.76
N GLN A 128 -10.69 1.27 -38.75
CA GLN A 128 -10.58 -0.12 -39.20
C GLN A 128 -9.25 -0.38 -39.91
N GLU A 129 -8.83 0.53 -40.79
CA GLU A 129 -7.55 0.48 -41.49
C GLU A 129 -6.34 0.70 -40.56
N ASN A 130 -6.50 1.52 -39.50
CA ASN A 130 -5.43 1.84 -38.55
C ASN A 130 -5.66 1.20 -37.17
N ARG A 131 -6.34 0.05 -37.12
CA ARG A 131 -6.74 -0.63 -35.88
C ARG A 131 -5.55 -0.89 -34.94
N GLU A 132 -4.42 -1.28 -35.49
CA GLU A 132 -3.20 -1.56 -34.74
C GLU A 132 -2.60 -0.30 -34.13
N LYS A 133 -2.50 0.80 -34.89
CA LYS A 133 -1.99 2.09 -34.39
C LYS A 133 -2.89 2.66 -33.28
N VAL A 134 -4.20 2.54 -33.43
CA VAL A 134 -5.17 2.94 -32.41
C VAL A 134 -4.98 2.09 -31.15
N ARG A 135 -4.83 0.78 -31.30
CA ARG A 135 -4.60 -0.13 -30.16
C ARG A 135 -3.29 0.19 -29.46
N GLU A 136 -2.20 0.42 -30.20
CA GLU A 136 -0.89 0.76 -29.64
C GLU A 136 -0.91 2.12 -28.92
N TYR A 137 -1.58 3.11 -29.49
CA TYR A 137 -1.79 4.40 -28.81
C TYR A 137 -2.51 4.22 -27.47
N TYR A 138 -3.63 3.48 -27.46
CA TYR A 138 -4.34 3.20 -26.22
C TYR A 138 -3.50 2.37 -25.25
N ASN A 139 -2.75 1.37 -25.71
CA ASN A 139 -1.88 0.58 -24.85
C ASN A 139 -0.80 1.44 -24.18
N ARG A 140 -0.17 2.36 -24.92
CA ARG A 140 0.80 3.33 -24.35
C ARG A 140 0.15 4.27 -23.36
N TYR A 141 -1.05 4.77 -23.67
CA TYR A 141 -1.83 5.60 -22.75
C TYR A 141 -2.18 4.84 -21.46
N TYR A 142 -2.70 3.61 -21.56
CA TYR A 142 -3.03 2.78 -20.40
C TYR A 142 -1.80 2.36 -19.60
N ALA A 143 -0.65 2.13 -20.24
CA ALA A 143 0.59 1.79 -19.53
C ALA A 143 1.06 2.97 -18.65
N THR A 144 0.90 4.20 -19.13
CA THR A 144 1.34 5.41 -18.42
C THR A 144 0.31 5.99 -17.46
N HIS A 145 -0.98 5.76 -17.71
CA HIS A 145 -2.10 6.34 -16.94
C HIS A 145 -2.96 5.26 -16.29
N ARG A 146 -2.39 4.08 -16.01
CA ARG A 146 -3.11 2.93 -15.47
C ARG A 146 -3.88 3.30 -14.21
N ASP A 147 -3.21 3.99 -13.29
CA ASP A 147 -3.76 4.32 -11.98
C ASP A 147 -4.85 5.39 -12.07
N GLU A 148 -4.69 6.39 -12.93
CA GLU A 148 -5.72 7.41 -13.17
C GLU A 148 -7.00 6.80 -13.77
N VAL A 149 -6.85 5.92 -14.78
CA VAL A 149 -8.00 5.27 -15.41
C VAL A 149 -8.69 4.34 -14.41
N ASN A 150 -7.93 3.59 -13.62
CA ASN A 150 -8.47 2.74 -12.56
C ASN A 150 -9.17 3.55 -11.47
N ALA A 151 -8.59 4.69 -11.05
CA ALA A 151 -9.18 5.59 -10.07
C ALA A 151 -10.50 6.19 -10.58
N ARG A 152 -10.55 6.64 -11.84
CA ARG A 152 -11.79 7.16 -12.46
C ARG A 152 -12.86 6.07 -12.58
N ALA A 153 -12.47 4.86 -13.00
CA ALA A 153 -13.37 3.72 -13.07
C ALA A 153 -13.87 3.28 -11.68
N ALA A 154 -13.02 3.36 -10.66
CA ALA A 154 -13.39 3.11 -9.27
C ALA A 154 -14.35 4.17 -8.75
N ALA A 155 -14.03 5.45 -8.93
CA ALA A 155 -14.90 6.56 -8.53
C ALA A 155 -16.30 6.46 -9.16
N ARG A 156 -16.40 6.08 -10.43
CA ARG A 156 -17.69 5.84 -11.09
C ARG A 156 -18.47 4.69 -10.46
N ARG A 157 -17.79 3.60 -10.08
CA ARG A 157 -18.41 2.44 -9.42
C ARG A 157 -18.90 2.79 -8.01
N ASP A 158 -18.11 3.58 -7.29
CA ASP A 158 -18.40 3.95 -5.91
C ASP A 158 -19.49 5.04 -5.82
N ALA A 159 -19.61 5.91 -6.84
CA ALA A 159 -20.66 6.94 -6.91
C ALA A 159 -22.07 6.36 -7.16
N ASP A 160 -22.18 5.24 -7.88
CA ASP A 160 -23.45 4.56 -8.14
C ASP A 160 -23.26 3.02 -8.13
N PRO A 161 -23.20 2.43 -6.93
CA PRO A 161 -22.99 1.00 -6.78
C PRO A 161 -24.18 0.18 -7.28
N GLU A 162 -25.40 0.71 -7.15
CA GLU A 162 -26.62 0.03 -7.56
C GLU A 162 -26.74 -0.07 -9.08
N ARG A 163 -26.43 1.00 -9.82
CA ARG A 163 -26.37 0.95 -11.28
C ARG A 163 -25.31 -0.03 -11.78
N THR A 164 -24.18 -0.15 -11.08
CA THR A 164 -23.16 -1.15 -11.43
C THR A 164 -23.67 -2.57 -11.21
N LYS A 165 -24.34 -2.84 -10.08
CA LYS A 165 -24.97 -4.15 -9.81
C LYS A 165 -26.05 -4.48 -10.83
N GLN A 166 -26.90 -3.51 -11.19
CA GLN A 166 -27.94 -3.67 -12.21
C GLN A 166 -27.34 -3.97 -13.58
N ALA A 167 -26.35 -3.19 -14.03
CA ALA A 167 -25.67 -3.44 -15.29
C ALA A 167 -25.02 -4.84 -15.34
N HIS A 168 -24.41 -5.26 -14.23
CA HIS A 168 -23.86 -6.62 -14.11
C HIS A 168 -24.95 -7.70 -14.15
N LYS A 169 -26.08 -7.48 -13.48
CA LYS A 169 -27.23 -8.40 -13.50
C LYS A 169 -27.83 -8.51 -14.90
N GLU A 170 -28.04 -7.39 -15.59
CA GLU A 170 -28.52 -7.34 -16.96
C GLU A 170 -27.56 -8.05 -17.92
N TRP A 171 -26.25 -7.80 -17.79
CA TRP A 171 -25.25 -8.49 -18.59
C TRP A 171 -25.29 -10.00 -18.33
N ALA A 172 -25.38 -10.42 -17.07
CA ALA A 172 -25.47 -11.84 -16.70
C ALA A 172 -26.75 -12.50 -17.23
N GLN A 173 -27.86 -11.78 -17.28
CA GLN A 173 -29.12 -12.25 -17.83
C GLN A 173 -29.05 -12.38 -19.36
N ARG A 174 -28.51 -11.37 -20.06
CA ARG A 174 -28.33 -11.39 -21.53
C ARG A 174 -27.34 -12.46 -21.98
N ASN A 175 -26.37 -12.81 -21.14
CA ASN A 175 -25.33 -13.81 -21.43
C ASN A 175 -25.55 -15.13 -20.67
N LYS A 176 -26.79 -15.42 -20.23
CA LYS A 176 -27.09 -16.62 -19.43
C LYS A 176 -26.68 -17.91 -20.15
N ASP A 177 -27.03 -18.03 -21.42
CA ASP A 177 -26.77 -19.25 -22.20
C ASP A 177 -25.27 -19.42 -22.47
N ARG A 178 -24.58 -18.31 -22.83
CA ARG A 178 -23.12 -18.31 -22.98
C ARG A 178 -22.40 -18.69 -21.69
N ARG A 179 -22.89 -18.25 -20.53
CA ARG A 179 -22.32 -18.65 -19.23
C ARG A 179 -22.56 -20.14 -18.95
N ALA A 180 -23.73 -20.66 -19.29
CA ALA A 180 -24.04 -22.09 -19.15
C ALA A 180 -23.18 -22.94 -20.09
N GLU A 181 -22.95 -22.49 -21.32
CA GLU A 181 -22.07 -23.14 -22.29
C GLU A 181 -20.62 -23.18 -21.80
N LEU A 182 -20.07 -22.05 -21.32
CA LEU A 182 -18.74 -22.00 -20.71
C LEU A 182 -18.63 -22.92 -19.47
N GLN A 183 -19.71 -23.09 -18.70
CA GLN A 183 -19.73 -24.06 -17.60
C GLN A 183 -19.76 -25.51 -18.09
N ARG A 184 -20.45 -25.80 -19.20
CA ARG A 184 -20.44 -27.13 -19.82
C ARG A 184 -19.06 -27.45 -20.39
N GLU A 185 -18.44 -26.52 -21.10
CA GLU A 185 -17.08 -26.65 -21.63
C GLU A 185 -16.07 -26.88 -20.50
N ARG A 186 -16.15 -26.12 -19.40
CA ARG A 186 -15.28 -26.34 -18.25
C ARG A 186 -15.49 -27.72 -17.59
N ARG A 187 -16.74 -28.21 -17.54
CA ARG A 187 -17.07 -29.53 -16.99
C ARG A 187 -16.76 -30.68 -17.95
N SER A 188 -16.59 -30.41 -19.24
CA SER A 188 -16.20 -31.44 -20.21
C SER A 188 -14.75 -31.91 -20.04
N ASP A 189 -13.90 -31.08 -19.43
CA ASP A 189 -12.57 -31.50 -18.98
C ASP A 189 -12.67 -32.22 -17.62
N PRO A 190 -12.43 -33.55 -17.57
CA PRO A 190 -12.57 -34.33 -16.35
C PRO A 190 -11.56 -33.95 -15.26
N GLU A 191 -10.37 -33.47 -15.63
CA GLU A 191 -9.31 -33.13 -14.67
C GLU A 191 -9.63 -31.81 -13.97
N VAL A 192 -10.01 -30.79 -14.74
CA VAL A 192 -10.44 -29.50 -14.19
C VAL A 192 -11.67 -29.68 -13.30
N TYR A 193 -12.64 -30.49 -13.73
CA TYR A 193 -13.83 -30.74 -12.93
C TYR A 193 -13.53 -31.49 -11.62
N ARG A 194 -12.65 -32.50 -11.64
CA ARG A 194 -12.19 -33.21 -10.43
C ARG A 194 -11.48 -32.25 -9.47
N ALA A 195 -10.56 -31.42 -9.96
CA ALA A 195 -9.87 -30.43 -9.15
C ALA A 195 -10.84 -29.42 -8.49
N GLU A 196 -11.88 -28.98 -9.22
CA GLU A 196 -12.93 -28.12 -8.67
C GLU A 196 -13.73 -28.83 -7.55
N LEU A 197 -14.07 -30.12 -7.72
CA LEU A 197 -14.75 -30.92 -6.69
C LEU A 197 -13.87 -31.12 -5.45
N ASP A 198 -12.59 -31.41 -5.62
CA ASP A 198 -11.64 -31.59 -4.52
C ASP A 198 -11.42 -30.31 -3.73
N ALA A 199 -11.29 -29.16 -4.41
CA ALA A 199 -11.22 -27.85 -3.79
C ALA A 199 -12.48 -27.55 -2.95
N ASN A 200 -13.66 -27.86 -3.49
CA ASN A 200 -14.92 -27.71 -2.76
C ASN A 200 -15.00 -28.63 -1.54
N ALA A 201 -14.57 -29.88 -1.65
CA ALA A 201 -14.51 -30.83 -0.54
C ALA A 201 -13.52 -30.35 0.54
N ALA A 202 -12.35 -29.86 0.15
CA ALA A 202 -11.35 -29.30 1.06
C ALA A 202 -11.88 -28.06 1.81
N ALA A 203 -12.58 -27.15 1.11
CA ALA A 203 -13.21 -25.99 1.72
C ALA A 203 -14.26 -26.40 2.77
N ARG A 204 -15.10 -27.40 2.49
CA ARG A 204 -16.06 -27.95 3.46
C ARG A 204 -15.39 -28.61 4.65
N ARG A 205 -14.27 -29.34 4.45
CA ARG A 205 -13.47 -29.90 5.56
C ARG A 205 -12.87 -28.81 6.43
N LEU A 206 -12.34 -27.73 5.83
CA LEU A 206 -11.80 -26.59 6.57
C LEU A 206 -12.88 -25.90 7.41
N LYS A 207 -14.06 -25.65 6.83
CA LYS A 207 -15.19 -25.05 7.55
C LYS A 207 -15.54 -25.85 8.81
N ARG A 208 -15.71 -27.17 8.69
CA ARG A 208 -16.01 -28.05 9.83
C ARG A 208 -14.91 -28.03 10.91
N ARG A 209 -13.63 -28.00 10.50
CA ARG A 209 -12.50 -27.89 11.45
C ARG A 209 -12.51 -26.58 12.21
N LEU A 210 -12.81 -25.46 11.54
CA LEU A 210 -12.93 -24.15 12.20
C LEU A 210 -14.08 -24.14 13.20
N GLU A 211 -15.25 -24.64 12.80
CA GLU A 211 -16.42 -24.76 13.68
C GLU A 211 -16.13 -25.63 14.92
N HIS A 212 -15.45 -26.77 14.75
CA HIS A 212 -15.06 -27.64 15.86
C HIS A 212 -14.04 -26.98 16.80
N ALA A 213 -13.15 -26.14 16.26
CA ALA A 213 -12.20 -25.35 17.06
C ALA A 213 -12.84 -24.11 17.72
N GLY A 214 -14.15 -23.88 17.57
CA GLY A 214 -14.83 -22.66 18.02
C GLY A 214 -14.36 -21.40 17.28
N LEU A 215 -13.62 -21.56 16.19
CA LEU A 215 -13.13 -20.46 15.38
C LEU A 215 -14.22 -20.03 14.38
N PRO A 216 -14.40 -18.72 14.15
CA PRO A 216 -15.38 -18.25 13.19
C PRO A 216 -15.05 -18.82 11.80
N PRO A 217 -16.05 -19.26 11.02
CA PRO A 217 -15.83 -19.73 9.68
C PRO A 217 -15.20 -18.60 8.85
N LYS A 218 -14.33 -18.96 7.89
CA LYS A 218 -13.74 -17.99 6.97
C LYS A 218 -14.85 -17.10 6.39
N ARG A 219 -14.79 -15.79 6.66
CA ARG A 219 -15.76 -14.81 6.15
C ARG A 219 -15.82 -14.95 4.62
N LEU A 220 -16.93 -15.48 4.11
CA LEU A 220 -17.14 -15.75 2.68
C LEU A 220 -17.40 -14.48 1.88
N HIS A 221 -17.82 -13.41 2.55
CA HIS A 221 -17.93 -12.11 1.94
C HIS A 221 -16.55 -11.45 1.98
N PRO A 222 -15.80 -11.44 0.86
CA PRO A 222 -14.65 -10.56 0.76
C PRO A 222 -15.16 -9.15 1.03
N ILE A 223 -14.49 -8.45 1.95
CA ILE A 223 -14.70 -7.01 2.17
C ILE A 223 -14.78 -6.37 0.78
N THR A 224 -15.88 -5.67 0.51
CA THR A 224 -16.10 -5.16 -0.84
C THR A 224 -14.95 -4.23 -1.21
N ALA A 225 -14.66 -4.07 -2.49
CA ALA A 225 -13.56 -3.17 -2.89
C ALA A 225 -13.78 -1.73 -2.38
N ALA A 226 -15.03 -1.30 -2.23
CA ALA A 226 -15.38 -0.01 -1.65
C ALA A 226 -15.11 0.03 -0.14
N GLU A 227 -15.52 -0.99 0.62
CA GLU A 227 -15.24 -1.11 2.06
C GLU A 227 -13.75 -1.18 2.35
N ARG A 228 -12.97 -1.95 1.57
CA ARG A 228 -11.50 -1.99 1.73
C ARG A 228 -10.88 -0.60 1.58
N ARG A 229 -11.32 0.16 0.58
CA ARG A 229 -10.84 1.55 0.40
C ARG A 229 -11.34 2.49 1.49
N ALA A 230 -12.53 2.27 2.03
CA ALA A 230 -13.02 3.02 3.19
C ALA A 230 -12.11 2.74 4.40
N HIS A 231 -11.82 1.48 4.70
CA HIS A 231 -10.89 1.08 5.77
C HIS A 231 -9.46 1.57 5.53
N GLU A 232 -8.96 1.56 4.29
CA GLU A 232 -7.65 2.12 3.95
C GLU A 232 -7.61 3.64 4.21
N ARG A 233 -8.69 4.37 3.89
CA ARG A 233 -8.79 5.81 4.20
C ARG A 233 -8.90 6.07 5.69
N GLU A 234 -9.72 5.30 6.41
CA GLU A 234 -9.84 5.35 7.87
C GLU A 234 -8.50 5.05 8.54
N ALA A 235 -7.80 4.02 8.08
CA ALA A 235 -6.46 3.67 8.57
C ALA A 235 -5.45 4.78 8.27
N ALA A 236 -5.43 5.32 7.04
CA ALA A 236 -4.54 6.42 6.70
C ALA A 236 -4.83 7.68 7.52
N ALA A 237 -6.10 7.97 7.82
CA ALA A 237 -6.47 9.06 8.72
C ALA A 237 -5.96 8.80 10.15
N TYR A 238 -6.25 7.61 10.70
CA TYR A 238 -5.81 7.20 12.03
C TYR A 238 -4.28 7.25 12.18
N PHE A 239 -3.54 6.59 11.29
CA PHE A 239 -2.06 6.55 11.33
C PHE A 239 -1.41 7.87 10.91
N GLY A 240 -2.15 8.78 10.30
CA GLY A 240 -1.70 10.12 9.92
C GLY A 240 -1.83 11.16 11.04
N GLU A 241 -2.51 10.82 12.15
CA GLU A 241 -2.65 11.73 13.29
C GLU A 241 -1.29 11.95 13.97
N PRO A 242 -0.81 13.22 14.08
CA PRO A 242 0.51 13.52 14.65
C PRO A 242 0.59 13.12 16.14
N ASP A 243 -0.53 13.21 16.85
CA ASP A 243 -0.63 12.92 18.28
C ASP A 243 -0.77 11.44 18.60
N LEU A 244 -0.97 10.57 17.59
CA LEU A 244 -1.16 9.13 17.80
C LEU A 244 0.01 8.49 18.54
N SER A 245 1.24 8.87 18.19
CA SER A 245 2.45 8.34 18.83
C SER A 245 2.52 8.70 20.33
N GLU A 246 2.08 9.90 20.67
CA GLU A 246 2.03 10.40 22.04
C GLU A 246 0.85 9.77 22.81
N HIS A 247 -0.32 9.63 22.17
CA HIS A 247 -1.49 8.93 22.73
C HIS A 247 -1.17 7.48 23.08
N VAL A 248 -0.55 6.74 22.15
CA VAL A 248 -0.11 5.35 22.39
C VAL A 248 0.89 5.29 23.53
N ARG A 249 1.85 6.22 23.60
CA ARG A 249 2.81 6.28 24.71
C ARG A 249 2.12 6.53 26.05
N GLN A 250 1.22 7.51 26.11
CA GLN A 250 0.45 7.83 27.32
C GLN A 250 -0.39 6.63 27.76
N PHE A 251 -1.05 5.95 26.82
CA PHE A 251 -1.85 4.76 27.10
C PHE A 251 -0.98 3.62 27.65
N SER A 252 0.15 3.32 27.01
CA SER A 252 1.05 2.26 27.45
C SER A 252 1.63 2.53 28.84
N VAL A 253 2.09 3.77 29.12
CA VAL A 253 2.60 4.15 30.44
C VAL A 253 1.49 4.05 31.49
N PHE A 254 0.30 4.58 31.19
CA PHE A 254 -0.85 4.52 32.10
C PHE A 254 -1.25 3.08 32.43
N ALA A 255 -1.43 2.23 31.41
CA ALA A 255 -1.82 0.83 31.59
C ALA A 255 -0.74 0.02 32.33
N ALA A 256 0.54 0.26 32.07
CA ALA A 256 1.64 -0.39 32.78
C ALA A 256 1.66 0.00 34.26
N THR A 257 1.61 1.30 34.57
CA THR A 257 1.60 1.78 35.97
C THR A 257 0.35 1.35 36.72
N LEU A 258 -0.81 1.30 36.04
CA LEU A 258 -2.04 0.76 36.63
C LEU A 258 -1.89 -0.73 36.96
N THR A 259 -1.28 -1.50 36.07
CA THR A 259 -1.04 -2.94 36.30
C THR A 259 -0.07 -3.18 37.44
N GLU A 260 1.06 -2.47 37.46
CA GLU A 260 2.03 -2.51 38.56
C GLU A 260 1.36 -2.18 39.90
N GLN A 261 0.59 -1.08 39.94
CA GLN A 261 -0.13 -0.66 41.15
C GLN A 261 -1.12 -1.72 41.65
N MET A 262 -1.84 -2.38 40.72
CA MET A 262 -2.80 -3.42 41.07
C MET A 262 -2.14 -4.71 41.55
N LEU A 263 -0.99 -5.08 40.99
CA LEU A 263 -0.23 -6.25 41.44
C LEU A 263 0.40 -6.02 42.81
N GLU A 264 0.97 -4.84 43.06
CA GLU A 264 1.64 -4.54 44.33
C GLU A 264 0.68 -4.24 45.49
N ARG A 265 -0.45 -3.59 45.19
CA ARG A 265 -1.33 -3.02 46.23
C ARG A 265 -2.79 -3.46 46.10
N GLY A 266 -3.09 -4.41 45.22
CA GLY A 266 -4.45 -4.88 44.95
C GLY A 266 -5.19 -5.34 46.20
N GLU A 267 -4.54 -6.11 47.09
CA GLU A 267 -5.15 -6.59 48.33
C GLU A 267 -5.60 -5.44 49.24
N ARG A 268 -4.71 -4.47 49.48
CA ARG A 268 -5.04 -3.28 50.30
C ARG A 268 -6.16 -2.44 49.67
N MET A 269 -6.23 -2.38 48.34
CA MET A 269 -7.32 -1.69 47.65
C MET A 269 -8.64 -2.46 47.76
N ARG A 270 -8.59 -3.79 47.75
CA ARG A 270 -9.76 -4.65 47.98
C ARG A 270 -10.30 -4.47 49.40
N GLU A 271 -9.45 -4.50 50.42
CA GLU A 271 -9.85 -4.23 51.81
C GLU A 271 -10.54 -2.86 51.96
N PHE A 272 -9.96 -1.83 51.33
CA PHE A 272 -10.57 -0.50 51.29
C PHE A 272 -11.93 -0.51 50.61
N ALA A 273 -12.04 -1.18 49.45
CA ALA A 273 -13.28 -1.26 48.69
C ALA A 273 -14.38 -2.03 49.45
N GLU A 274 -14.03 -3.12 50.13
CA GLU A 274 -14.95 -3.89 50.99
C GLU A 274 -15.43 -3.07 52.18
N ALA A 275 -14.53 -2.37 52.87
CA ALA A 275 -14.90 -1.47 53.96
C ALA A 275 -15.82 -0.34 53.49
N TYR A 276 -15.57 0.21 52.31
CA TYR A 276 -16.42 1.24 51.70
C TYR A 276 -17.81 0.70 51.33
N VAL A 277 -17.90 -0.48 50.71
CA VAL A 277 -19.18 -1.12 50.36
C VAL A 277 -19.98 -1.45 51.62
N ALA A 278 -19.34 -2.05 52.64
CA ALA A 278 -19.98 -2.34 53.92
C ALA A 278 -20.50 -1.08 54.62
N MET A 279 -19.77 0.04 54.52
CA MET A 279 -20.24 1.33 55.05
C MET A 279 -21.47 1.85 54.28
N ARG A 280 -21.49 1.77 52.94
CA ARG A 280 -22.66 2.14 52.12
C ARG A 280 -23.89 1.33 52.49
N GLU A 281 -23.74 0.03 52.68
CA GLU A 281 -24.83 -0.87 53.06
C GLU A 281 -25.43 -0.46 54.41
N ARG A 282 -24.60 -0.12 55.41
CA ARG A 282 -25.07 0.41 56.71
C ARG A 282 -25.85 1.71 56.58
N MET A 283 -25.56 2.52 55.56
CA MET A 283 -26.27 3.76 55.27
C MET A 283 -27.52 3.57 54.40
N GLY A 284 -27.84 2.33 53.99
CA GLY A 284 -28.98 2.04 53.11
C GLY A 284 -28.79 2.53 51.67
N LEU A 285 -27.55 2.77 51.23
CA LEU A 285 -27.24 3.15 49.86
C LEU A 285 -27.21 1.92 48.94
N PRO A 286 -27.49 2.07 47.62
CA PRO A 286 -27.42 0.97 46.68
C PRO A 286 -26.03 0.31 46.69
N ALA A 287 -26.03 -1.02 46.68
CA ALA A 287 -24.82 -1.83 46.60
C ALA A 287 -24.03 -1.50 45.34
N VAL A 288 -22.70 -1.46 45.47
CA VAL A 288 -21.77 -1.23 44.37
C VAL A 288 -20.77 -2.38 44.36
N ASN A 289 -20.29 -2.76 43.17
CA ASN A 289 -19.33 -3.85 43.04
C ASN A 289 -17.96 -3.42 43.63
N VAL A 290 -17.41 -4.26 44.51
CA VAL A 290 -16.10 -4.06 45.16
C VAL A 290 -14.98 -3.88 44.13
N GLU A 291 -14.94 -4.70 43.07
CA GLU A 291 -13.94 -4.60 42.00
C GLU A 291 -14.00 -3.22 41.31
N GLN A 292 -15.20 -2.68 41.09
CA GLN A 292 -15.35 -1.36 40.44
C GLN A 292 -14.78 -0.23 41.32
N ILE A 293 -15.01 -0.29 42.63
CA ILE A 293 -14.45 0.70 43.58
C ILE A 293 -12.93 0.55 43.66
N MET A 294 -12.43 -0.69 43.69
CA MET A 294 -11.01 -0.99 43.70
C MET A 294 -10.30 -0.40 42.47
N TYR A 295 -10.79 -0.67 41.26
CA TYR A 295 -10.20 -0.13 40.03
C TYR A 295 -10.39 1.37 39.89
N ALA A 296 -11.53 1.93 40.33
CA ALA A 296 -11.71 3.38 40.34
C ALA A 296 -10.64 4.05 41.23
N ARG A 297 -10.39 3.49 42.41
CA ARG A 297 -9.35 4.00 43.32
C ARG A 297 -7.94 3.84 42.75
N ALA A 298 -7.66 2.73 42.08
CA ALA A 298 -6.38 2.52 41.40
C ALA A 298 -6.16 3.54 40.29
N VAL A 299 -7.19 3.79 39.47
CA VAL A 299 -7.16 4.80 38.41
C VAL A 299 -6.87 6.18 38.99
N GLU A 300 -7.56 6.60 40.06
CA GLU A 300 -7.31 7.88 40.75
C GLU A 300 -5.83 8.04 41.14
N ILE A 301 -5.26 7.02 41.79
CA ILE A 301 -3.86 7.05 42.24
C ILE A 301 -2.89 7.14 41.05
N VAL A 302 -3.18 6.40 39.97
CA VAL A 302 -2.34 6.39 38.77
C VAL A 302 -2.46 7.72 38.03
N THR A 303 -3.65 8.30 37.95
CA THR A 303 -3.85 9.61 37.31
C THR A 303 -3.11 10.73 38.02
N ASP A 304 -3.00 10.66 39.36
CA ASP A 304 -2.23 11.62 40.14
C ASP A 304 -0.71 11.43 39.94
N ARG A 305 -0.26 10.19 39.71
CA ARG A 305 1.16 9.83 39.60
C ARG A 305 1.72 10.04 38.19
N VAL A 306 0.96 9.70 37.16
CA VAL A 306 1.39 9.81 35.76
C VAL A 306 1.08 11.23 35.27
N ARG A 307 2.09 12.10 35.24
CA ARG A 307 1.94 13.45 34.65
C ARG A 307 1.75 13.31 33.13
N ARG A 308 0.71 13.98 32.58
CA ARG A 308 0.31 14.03 31.15
C ARG A 308 -0.49 12.81 30.67
N ILE A 309 -1.78 12.81 31.00
CA ILE A 309 -2.77 11.83 30.52
C ILE A 309 -3.81 12.54 29.62
N ASP A 310 -3.49 13.75 29.18
CA ASP A 310 -4.45 14.68 28.59
C ASP A 310 -5.02 14.19 27.25
N LEU A 311 -4.35 13.23 26.60
CA LEU A 311 -4.82 12.62 25.36
C LEU A 311 -5.70 11.38 25.60
N LEU A 312 -5.74 10.83 26.81
CA LEU A 312 -6.53 9.61 27.05
C LEU A 312 -8.01 9.95 27.23
N THR A 313 -8.84 9.24 26.49
CA THR A 313 -10.29 9.28 26.64
C THR A 313 -10.74 8.33 27.75
N SER A 314 -11.97 8.50 28.23
CA SER A 314 -12.60 7.56 29.17
C SER A 314 -12.65 6.13 28.60
N ARG A 315 -12.72 5.98 27.28
CA ARG A 315 -12.66 4.68 26.60
C ARG A 315 -11.28 4.03 26.74
N ASP A 316 -10.23 4.83 26.65
CA ASP A 316 -8.84 4.36 26.80
C ASP A 316 -8.59 3.92 28.24
N VAL A 317 -9.01 4.73 29.23
CA VAL A 317 -8.93 4.35 30.65
C VAL A 317 -9.70 3.05 30.91
N ALA A 318 -10.92 2.91 30.40
CA ALA A 318 -11.68 1.67 30.54
C ALA A 318 -11.00 0.47 29.85
N ALA A 319 -10.31 0.69 28.72
CA ALA A 319 -9.53 -0.36 28.06
C ALA A 319 -8.32 -0.77 28.90
N ALA A 320 -7.60 0.20 29.48
CA ALA A 320 -6.48 -0.05 30.39
C ALA A 320 -6.94 -0.84 31.63
N VAL A 321 -8.06 -0.47 32.25
CA VAL A 321 -8.65 -1.22 33.38
C VAL A 321 -8.96 -2.67 32.98
N ARG A 322 -9.60 -2.91 31.83
CA ARG A 322 -9.89 -4.28 31.36
C ARG A 322 -8.61 -5.08 31.10
N SER A 323 -7.58 -4.47 30.53
CA SER A 323 -6.30 -5.15 30.32
C SER A 323 -5.60 -5.47 31.63
N THR A 324 -5.59 -4.53 32.58
CA THR A 324 -5.01 -4.75 33.91
C THR A 324 -5.76 -5.86 34.64
N ASP A 325 -7.09 -5.86 34.59
CA ASP A 325 -7.90 -6.90 35.23
C ASP A 325 -7.61 -8.29 34.67
N ALA A 326 -7.45 -8.42 33.36
CA ALA A 326 -7.04 -9.68 32.75
C ALA A 326 -5.67 -10.15 33.24
N VAL A 327 -4.70 -9.24 33.39
CA VAL A 327 -3.35 -9.56 33.87
C VAL A 327 -3.37 -9.94 35.36
N VAL A 328 -4.05 -9.17 36.20
CA VAL A 328 -4.17 -9.43 37.63
C VAL A 328 -4.83 -10.79 37.87
N ARG A 329 -5.93 -11.08 37.17
CA ARG A 329 -6.61 -12.39 37.26
C ARG A 329 -5.72 -13.54 36.79
N GLN A 330 -4.88 -13.31 35.78
CA GLN A 330 -3.93 -14.32 35.32
C GLN A 330 -2.83 -14.57 36.37
N GLU A 331 -2.36 -13.54 37.05
CA GLU A 331 -1.36 -13.66 38.12
C GLU A 331 -1.94 -14.35 39.35
N GLU A 332 -3.14 -13.93 39.80
CA GLU A 332 -3.88 -14.57 40.89
C GLU A 332 -4.14 -16.06 40.59
N ARG A 333 -4.54 -16.38 39.35
CA ARG A 333 -4.72 -17.77 38.90
C ARG A 333 -3.41 -18.55 38.94
N SER A 334 -2.30 -17.96 38.49
CA SER A 334 -0.98 -18.61 38.52
C SER A 334 -0.54 -18.87 39.96
N HIS A 335 -0.76 -17.91 40.86
CA HIS A 335 -0.45 -18.06 42.28
C HIS A 335 -1.29 -19.16 42.95
N GLN A 336 -2.61 -19.17 42.74
CA GLN A 336 -3.48 -20.24 43.24
C GLN A 336 -3.09 -21.62 42.69
N TYR A 337 -2.70 -21.68 41.41
CA TYR A 337 -2.24 -22.91 40.79
C TYR A 337 -0.95 -23.43 41.45
N GLU A 338 0.03 -22.56 41.67
CA GLU A 338 1.29 -22.93 42.34
C GLU A 338 1.07 -23.35 43.79
N GLN A 339 0.22 -22.63 44.53
CA GLN A 339 -0.19 -23.00 45.89
C GLN A 339 -0.85 -24.38 45.92
N LEU A 340 -1.77 -24.65 44.99
CA LEU A 340 -2.44 -25.95 44.87
C LEU A 340 -1.42 -27.07 44.60
N VAL A 341 -0.50 -26.87 43.65
CA VAL A 341 0.57 -27.86 43.38
C VAL A 341 1.42 -28.11 44.63
N LYS A 342 1.85 -27.03 45.32
CA LYS A 342 2.67 -27.14 46.53
C LYS A 342 1.94 -27.88 47.65
N ALA A 343 0.67 -27.56 47.89
CA ALA A 343 -0.15 -28.20 48.90
C ALA A 343 -0.41 -29.68 48.57
N LEU A 344 -0.63 -30.02 47.29
CA LEU A 344 -0.78 -31.41 46.85
C LEU A 344 0.49 -32.23 47.09
N VAL A 345 1.66 -31.69 46.74
CA VAL A 345 2.93 -32.38 46.99
C VAL A 345 3.12 -32.61 48.49
N ALA A 346 2.91 -31.57 49.30
CA ALA A 346 3.05 -31.67 50.76
C ALA A 346 2.05 -32.66 51.39
N LEU A 347 0.79 -32.69 50.95
CA LEU A 347 -0.23 -33.61 51.45
C LEU A 347 0.10 -35.06 51.09
N VAL A 348 0.52 -35.30 49.84
CA VAL A 348 0.84 -36.67 49.39
C VAL A 348 2.10 -37.19 50.08
N GLU A 349 3.13 -36.34 50.27
CA GLU A 349 4.35 -36.73 51.00
C GLU A 349 4.08 -37.00 52.48
N SER A 350 3.24 -36.19 53.13
CA SER A 350 2.92 -36.34 54.56
C SER A 350 1.95 -37.48 54.87
N HIS A 351 1.09 -37.84 53.91
CA HIS A 351 0.03 -38.84 54.11
C HIS A 351 0.05 -39.99 53.08
N ALA A 352 1.24 -40.33 52.55
CA ALA A 352 1.38 -41.33 51.49
C ALA A 352 0.74 -42.68 51.82
N GLU A 353 0.94 -43.19 53.05
CA GLU A 353 0.39 -44.47 53.50
C GLU A 353 -1.14 -44.42 53.59
N ARG A 354 -1.69 -43.43 54.31
CA ARG A 354 -3.14 -43.23 54.45
C ARG A 354 -3.83 -43.14 53.10
N LEU A 355 -3.33 -42.27 52.22
CA LEU A 355 -3.93 -42.05 50.91
C LEU A 355 -3.83 -43.31 50.02
N SER A 356 -2.77 -44.10 50.15
CA SER A 356 -2.61 -45.37 49.42
C SER A 356 -3.61 -46.43 49.90
N GLU A 357 -3.85 -46.53 51.20
CA GLU A 357 -4.86 -47.43 51.77
C GLU A 357 -6.28 -47.06 51.32
N GLU A 358 -6.61 -45.76 51.38
CA GLU A 358 -7.90 -45.24 50.91
C GLU A 358 -8.08 -45.47 49.40
N ALA A 359 -7.04 -45.24 48.59
CA ALA A 359 -7.05 -45.53 47.16
C ALA A 359 -7.25 -47.02 46.86
N ALA A 360 -6.63 -47.91 47.64
CA ALA A 360 -6.83 -49.36 47.52
C ALA A 360 -8.27 -49.76 47.88
N LEU A 361 -8.84 -49.14 48.91
CA LEU A 361 -10.24 -49.35 49.31
C LEU A 361 -11.22 -48.88 48.22
N GLU A 362 -11.01 -47.69 47.66
CA GLU A 362 -11.81 -47.17 46.54
C GLU A 362 -11.74 -48.09 45.32
N ASN A 363 -10.57 -48.64 45.01
CA ASN A 363 -10.42 -49.62 43.93
C ASN A 363 -11.21 -50.92 44.19
N ARG A 364 -11.23 -51.42 45.43
CA ARG A 364 -12.08 -52.57 45.82
C ARG A 364 -13.57 -52.25 45.63
N VAL A 365 -14.01 -51.06 46.04
CA VAL A 365 -15.39 -50.60 45.86
C VAL A 365 -15.76 -50.49 44.38
N ARG A 366 -14.85 -49.96 43.54
CA ARG A 366 -15.04 -49.90 42.07
C ARG A 366 -15.19 -51.28 41.45
N HIS A 367 -14.36 -52.23 41.87
CA HIS A 367 -14.43 -53.61 41.39
C HIS A 367 -15.77 -54.27 41.72
N ILE A 368 -16.27 -54.13 42.96
CA ILE A 368 -17.60 -54.64 43.36
C ILE A 368 -18.73 -54.02 42.53
N ARG A 369 -18.59 -52.74 42.15
CA ARG A 369 -19.56 -52.01 41.32
C ARG A 369 -19.41 -52.27 39.81
N GLY A 370 -18.52 -53.18 39.39
CA GLY A 370 -18.24 -53.45 37.97
C GLY A 370 -17.61 -52.27 37.22
N ARG A 371 -17.00 -51.31 37.93
CA ARG A 371 -16.26 -50.19 37.33
C ARG A 371 -14.80 -50.58 37.10
N PRO A 372 -14.13 -50.04 36.07
CA PRO A 372 -12.71 -50.29 35.85
C PRO A 372 -11.87 -49.82 37.05
N VAL A 373 -10.92 -50.65 37.45
CA VAL A 373 -9.93 -50.36 38.49
C VAL A 373 -8.97 -49.29 37.94
N GLY A 374 -8.74 -48.23 38.72
CA GLY A 374 -7.79 -47.17 38.37
C GLY A 374 -6.39 -47.49 38.88
N SER A 375 -5.35 -46.85 38.34
CA SER A 375 -4.02 -46.95 38.95
C SER A 375 -4.03 -46.31 40.34
N LEU A 376 -3.35 -46.95 41.30
CA LEU A 376 -3.32 -46.53 42.70
C LEU A 376 -2.85 -45.07 42.82
N GLU A 377 -1.78 -44.71 42.10
CA GLU A 377 -1.24 -43.35 42.04
C GLU A 377 -2.27 -42.30 41.58
N SER A 378 -3.08 -42.63 40.58
CA SER A 378 -4.09 -41.69 40.07
C SER A 378 -5.22 -41.49 41.08
N LEU A 379 -5.56 -42.52 41.85
CA LEU A 379 -6.55 -42.44 42.91
C LEU A 379 -6.03 -41.69 44.14
N VAL A 380 -4.77 -41.91 44.53
CA VAL A 380 -4.10 -41.12 45.57
C VAL A 380 -4.14 -39.63 45.23
N LEU A 381 -3.77 -39.26 44.01
CA LEU A 381 -3.80 -37.87 43.56
C LEU A 381 -5.22 -37.31 43.49
N LEU A 382 -6.22 -38.11 43.09
CA LEU A 382 -7.61 -37.69 43.07
C LEU A 382 -8.14 -37.40 44.48
N LEU A 383 -7.86 -38.28 45.43
CA LEU A 383 -8.23 -38.11 46.84
C LEU A 383 -7.55 -36.88 47.44
N ALA A 384 -6.23 -36.75 47.24
CA ALA A 384 -5.47 -35.58 47.65
C ALA A 384 -6.00 -34.27 47.03
N THR A 385 -6.37 -34.29 45.74
CA THR A 385 -6.97 -33.11 45.09
C THR A 385 -8.28 -32.71 45.73
N ASN A 386 -9.14 -33.67 46.09
CA ASN A 386 -10.42 -33.37 46.74
C ASN A 386 -10.25 -32.81 48.16
N GLU A 387 -9.24 -33.26 48.90
CA GLU A 387 -8.91 -32.70 50.23
C GLU A 387 -8.33 -31.28 50.09
N VAL A 388 -7.29 -31.09 49.28
CA VAL A 388 -6.61 -29.79 49.14
C VAL A 388 -7.52 -28.70 48.56
N VAL A 389 -8.41 -29.02 47.61
CA VAL A 389 -9.32 -28.03 47.01
C VAL A 389 -10.31 -27.46 48.03
N GLN A 390 -10.54 -28.13 49.16
CA GLN A 390 -11.38 -27.60 50.26
C GLN A 390 -10.62 -26.60 51.14
N GLU A 391 -9.29 -26.71 51.21
CA GLU A 391 -8.45 -25.89 52.10
C GLU A 391 -7.78 -24.71 51.37
N VAL A 392 -7.45 -24.88 50.09
CA VAL A 392 -6.76 -23.87 49.29
C VAL A 392 -7.77 -23.03 48.49
N PRO A 393 -7.62 -21.69 48.45
CA PRO A 393 -8.45 -20.84 47.59
C PRO A 393 -8.34 -21.26 46.11
N THR A 394 -9.44 -21.71 45.53
CA THR A 394 -9.52 -22.15 44.11
C THR A 394 -10.47 -21.30 43.28
N SER A 395 -10.80 -20.09 43.74
CA SER A 395 -11.79 -19.19 43.12
C SER A 395 -11.50 -18.85 41.66
N HIS A 396 -10.25 -18.90 41.21
CA HIS A 396 -9.84 -18.59 39.83
C HIS A 396 -9.35 -19.82 39.05
N LEU A 397 -9.40 -21.01 39.63
CA LEU A 397 -8.96 -22.24 38.99
C LEU A 397 -10.14 -22.97 38.33
N SER A 398 -9.91 -23.43 37.10
CA SER A 398 -10.84 -24.34 36.42
C SER A 398 -10.58 -25.80 36.85
N VAL A 399 -11.55 -26.68 36.57
CA VAL A 399 -11.37 -28.14 36.76
C VAL A 399 -10.16 -28.67 35.98
N GLN A 400 -9.87 -28.09 34.81
CA GLN A 400 -8.70 -28.46 34.01
C GLN A 400 -7.38 -28.04 34.68
N ASP A 401 -7.38 -26.91 35.40
CA ASP A 401 -6.21 -26.46 36.16
C ASP A 401 -5.93 -27.40 37.34
N ALA A 402 -6.96 -27.83 38.07
CA ALA A 402 -6.81 -28.82 39.14
C ALA A 402 -6.24 -30.15 38.60
N GLN A 403 -6.73 -30.62 37.45
CA GLN A 403 -6.18 -31.81 36.80
C GLN A 403 -4.73 -31.63 36.33
N ARG A 404 -4.39 -30.43 35.84
CA ARG A 404 -3.02 -30.10 35.43
C ARG A 404 -2.09 -30.04 36.65
N ALA A 405 -2.55 -29.42 37.73
CA ALA A 405 -1.85 -29.34 39.01
C ALA A 405 -1.58 -30.74 39.58
N ALA A 406 -2.57 -31.64 39.55
CA ALA A 406 -2.39 -33.03 39.98
C ALA A 406 -1.35 -33.80 39.15
N ARG A 407 -1.35 -33.60 37.81
CA ARG A 407 -0.32 -34.18 36.93
C ARG A 407 1.07 -33.61 37.22
N GLU A 408 1.16 -32.31 37.46
CA GLU A 408 2.43 -31.67 37.79
C GLU A 408 2.96 -32.10 39.16
N ALA A 409 2.09 -32.17 40.18
CA ALA A 409 2.41 -32.70 41.50
C ALA A 409 2.94 -34.14 41.40
N LYS A 410 2.28 -35.00 40.59
CA LYS A 410 2.76 -36.35 40.30
C LYS A 410 4.20 -36.35 39.79
N LEU A 411 4.51 -35.51 38.81
CA LEU A 411 5.85 -35.42 38.24
C LEU A 411 6.87 -34.96 39.29
N ARG A 412 6.52 -33.96 40.12
CA ARG A 412 7.40 -33.48 41.20
C ARG A 412 7.69 -34.56 42.24
N ILE A 413 6.67 -35.32 42.64
CA ILE A 413 6.82 -36.45 43.58
C ILE A 413 7.72 -37.53 42.98
N LEU A 414 7.48 -37.92 41.72
CA LEU A 414 8.31 -38.93 41.05
C LEU A 414 9.78 -38.51 40.98
N ILE A 415 10.06 -37.26 40.61
CA ILE A 415 11.42 -36.71 40.57
C ILE A 415 12.06 -36.71 41.96
N ALA A 416 11.31 -36.35 43.01
CA ALA A 416 11.81 -36.36 44.38
C ALA A 416 12.13 -37.77 44.91
N HIS A 417 11.46 -38.80 44.37
CA HIS A 417 11.62 -40.20 44.78
C HIS A 417 12.50 -41.03 43.82
N GLU A 418 13.02 -40.46 42.74
CA GLU A 418 14.04 -41.14 41.94
C GLU A 418 15.31 -41.30 42.80
N PRO A 419 15.70 -42.54 43.15
CA PRO A 419 16.91 -42.75 43.93
C PRO A 419 18.07 -42.24 43.09
N SER A 420 18.80 -41.25 43.62
CA SER A 420 20.02 -40.68 43.04
C SER A 420 21.04 -41.79 42.79
N THR A 421 20.93 -42.47 41.66
CA THR A 421 21.85 -43.52 41.19
C THR A 421 23.14 -42.93 40.60
N PHE A 422 23.27 -41.59 40.60
CA PHE A 422 24.47 -40.87 40.21
C PHE A 422 25.31 -40.46 41.43
N SER A 423 25.79 -41.42 42.21
CA SER A 423 26.88 -41.19 43.15
C SER A 423 27.57 -42.50 43.51
N SER A 424 28.50 -42.95 42.67
CA SER A 424 29.84 -43.44 43.08
C SER A 424 30.52 -44.14 41.88
N SER A 425 31.10 -43.34 40.98
CA SER A 425 32.15 -43.82 40.08
C SER A 425 33.10 -42.67 39.76
N ASP A 426 33.65 -42.06 40.80
CA ASP A 426 34.83 -41.21 40.69
C ASP A 426 35.96 -41.89 41.47
N SER A 427 36.45 -42.97 40.86
CA SER A 427 37.61 -43.73 41.32
C SER A 427 38.68 -43.68 40.24
N ALA A 428 39.72 -42.91 40.55
CA ALA A 428 41.10 -43.11 40.14
C ALA A 428 41.45 -43.02 38.64
N TYR A 429 41.74 -41.80 38.18
CA TYR A 429 42.86 -41.59 37.25
C TYR A 429 43.82 -40.54 37.80
N HIS A 430 44.68 -41.00 38.72
CA HIS A 430 45.93 -40.32 39.07
C HIS A 430 46.88 -40.42 37.86
N ARG A 431 47.24 -39.28 37.28
CA ARG A 431 48.28 -39.16 36.25
C ARG A 431 49.60 -38.77 36.94
N PRO A 432 50.71 -39.53 36.80
CA PRO A 432 51.99 -39.11 37.36
C PRO A 432 52.69 -38.10 36.43
N LEU A 433 53.39 -37.17 37.05
CA LEU A 433 54.28 -36.20 36.40
C LEU A 433 55.64 -36.86 36.13
N THR A 434 56.10 -36.75 34.89
CA THR A 434 57.52 -36.76 34.49
C THR A 434 57.73 -35.68 33.46
#